data_AF-A0A1R3GJU1-F1
#
_entry.id   AF-A0A1R3GJU1-F1
#
_cell.length_a   1.000
_cell.length_b   1.000
_cell.length_c   1.000
_cell.angle_alpha   90.00
_cell.angle_beta   90.00
_cell.angle_gamma   90.00
#
_symmetry.space_group_name_H-M   'P 1'
#
loop_
_entity.id
_entity.type
_entity.pdbx_description
1 polymer ?
#
loop_
_entity_poly.entity_id
_entity_poly.type
_entity_poly.pdbx_seq_one_letter_code
_entity_poly.pdbx_strand_id
1 'polypeptide(L)'
;MTGTQVSEQQFMQWVKFVGSLKHSIFKTAKNKLFPSYTLHVAKNPAAGDFTTIQDAIDSLPFINLVRVVIKVHAGVYTEKVNIPPLKSFITIEGAGADKTIVQWGDTAQTPGPKGQPLGTYGSATFAVNSPYFIAKNITFKNTTPVPPPGAVGKQAVAFRISADTATFLGCKFLGAQDTLYDHLGRHYYKDCYIEGSVDFIFGNGLSLFEGCHVHAIATLTGALTAQGRGSILEDTGFSFVNCKVTGSGALYLGRAWGPFSRVVFAYTYMDNIIIPKGWYNWGDPNREM
;
A
#
# COMPACT_ATOMS: atom_id res chain seq x y z
N MET A 1 35.79 20.45 25.83
CA MET A 1 35.09 19.39 25.07
C MET A 1 36.12 18.67 24.22
N THR A 2 36.14 17.34 24.25
CA THR A 2 37.00 16.53 23.37
C THR A 2 36.53 16.64 21.92
N GLY A 3 37.40 16.32 20.95
CA GLY A 3 37.01 16.32 19.52
C GLY A 3 35.80 15.43 19.23
N THR A 4 35.67 14.31 19.95
CA THR A 4 34.53 13.40 19.89
C THR A 4 33.23 14.05 20.35
N GLN A 5 33.26 14.80 21.46
CA GLN A 5 32.08 15.51 21.99
C GLN A 5 31.58 16.60 21.03
N VAL A 6 32.49 17.27 20.32
CA VAL A 6 32.12 18.28 19.31
C VAL A 6 31.45 17.62 18.10
N SER A 7 31.95 16.47 17.64
CA SER A 7 31.37 15.71 16.54
C SER A 7 29.97 15.17 16.88
N GLU A 8 29.79 14.60 18.07
CA GLU A 8 28.48 14.15 18.56
C GLU A 8 27.49 15.32 18.67
N GLN A 9 27.93 16.47 19.16
CA GLN A 9 27.08 17.64 19.29
C GLN A 9 26.65 18.19 17.92
N GLN A 10 27.55 18.22 16.94
CA GLN A 10 27.24 18.59 15.56
C GLN A 10 26.27 17.60 14.91
N PHE A 11 26.47 16.29 15.12
CA PHE A 11 25.56 15.26 14.64
C PHE A 11 24.17 15.41 15.27
N MET A 12 24.07 15.61 16.58
CA MET A 12 22.80 15.82 17.27
C MET A 12 22.11 17.12 16.88
N GLN A 13 22.87 18.18 16.55
CA GLN A 13 22.34 19.41 15.97
C GLN A 13 21.80 19.18 14.56
N TRP A 14 22.51 18.41 13.73
CA TRP A 14 22.06 18.02 12.40
C TRP A 14 20.78 17.18 12.49
N VAL A 15 20.74 16.15 13.35
CA VAL A 15 19.53 15.34 13.61
C VAL A 15 18.36 16.21 14.07
N LYS A 16 18.58 17.19 14.95
CA LYS A 16 17.53 18.15 15.35
C LYS A 16 17.11 19.06 14.21
N PHE A 17 18.03 19.49 13.35
CA PHE A 17 17.73 20.31 12.18
C PHE A 17 16.91 19.54 11.16
N VAL A 18 17.38 18.36 10.72
CA VAL A 18 16.71 17.53 9.71
C VAL A 18 15.46 16.83 10.24
N GLY A 19 15.42 16.51 11.54
CA GLY A 19 14.33 15.79 12.19
C GLY A 19 13.26 16.69 12.80
N SER A 20 13.41 18.02 12.72
CA SER A 20 12.34 18.92 13.18
C SER A 20 11.14 18.87 12.22
N LEU A 21 9.92 18.81 12.76
CA LEU A 21 8.66 18.83 11.99
C LEU A 21 8.51 20.06 11.06
N LYS A 22 9.33 21.11 11.26
CA LYS A 22 9.38 22.31 10.42
C LYS A 22 10.34 22.18 9.22
N HIS A 23 11.22 21.18 9.22
CA HIS A 23 12.10 20.85 8.11
C HIS A 23 11.43 19.85 7.14
N SER A 24 10.16 20.07 6.87
CA SER A 24 9.53 19.38 5.75
C SER A 24 10.06 19.98 4.44
N ILE A 25 10.79 19.19 3.66
CA ILE A 25 11.04 19.49 2.24
C ILE A 25 9.74 19.48 1.41
N PHE A 26 8.65 18.94 1.97
CA PHE A 26 7.30 19.09 1.41
C PHE A 26 6.77 20.48 1.75
N LYS A 27 7.14 21.47 0.93
CA LYS A 27 6.38 22.72 0.87
C LYS A 27 4.93 22.36 0.57
N THR A 28 3.96 22.99 1.26
CA THR A 28 2.55 22.90 0.89
C THR A 28 2.43 23.20 -0.59
N ALA A 29 2.00 22.21 -1.39
CA ALA A 29 1.78 22.42 -2.81
C ALA A 29 0.73 23.52 -2.97
N LYS A 30 1.15 24.69 -3.48
CA LYS A 30 0.25 25.81 -3.76
C LYS A 30 -0.57 25.60 -5.04
N ASN A 31 -0.28 24.53 -5.78
CA ASN A 31 -1.02 24.16 -6.98
C ASN A 31 -2.39 23.63 -6.58
N LYS A 32 -3.43 24.44 -6.80
CA LYS A 32 -4.81 23.95 -6.84
C LYS A 32 -4.95 23.08 -8.09
N LEU A 33 -4.98 21.76 -7.90
CA LEU A 33 -5.27 20.82 -8.98
C LEU A 33 -6.75 20.99 -9.36
N PHE A 34 -7.02 21.61 -10.50
CA PHE A 34 -8.31 21.50 -11.15
C PHE A 34 -8.28 20.23 -12.01
N PRO A 35 -9.24 19.29 -11.85
CA PRO A 35 -9.30 18.16 -12.74
C PRO A 35 -9.58 18.67 -14.15
N SER A 36 -8.83 18.16 -15.13
CA SER A 36 -9.11 18.47 -16.53
C SER A 36 -10.39 17.79 -17.00
N TYR A 37 -10.73 16.65 -16.37
CA TYR A 37 -11.88 15.85 -16.72
C TYR A 37 -12.39 15.05 -15.51
N THR A 38 -13.70 14.88 -15.39
CA THR A 38 -14.34 14.06 -14.35
C THR A 38 -15.28 13.04 -14.99
N LEU A 39 -15.17 11.78 -14.58
CA LEU A 39 -16.05 10.69 -14.96
C LEU A 39 -16.78 10.16 -13.73
N HIS A 40 -18.02 9.72 -13.91
CA HIS A 40 -18.84 9.12 -12.86
C HIS A 40 -19.04 7.63 -13.14
N VAL A 41 -18.73 6.81 -12.13
CA VAL A 41 -18.98 5.37 -12.16
C VAL A 41 -20.09 5.06 -11.15
N ALA A 42 -21.22 4.52 -11.61
CA ALA A 42 -22.36 4.18 -10.77
C ALA A 42 -22.99 2.87 -11.24
N LYS A 43 -23.38 2.00 -10.29
CA LYS A 43 -24.03 0.72 -10.65
C LYS A 43 -25.34 0.90 -11.41
N ASN A 44 -26.04 2.01 -11.16
CA ASN A 44 -27.20 2.41 -11.95
C ASN A 44 -26.71 3.14 -13.21
N PRO A 45 -26.96 2.61 -14.42
CA PRO A 45 -26.56 3.25 -15.68
C PRO A 45 -27.13 4.66 -15.87
N ALA A 46 -28.24 5.01 -15.21
CA ALA A 46 -28.83 6.34 -15.28
C ALA A 46 -28.13 7.38 -14.37
N ALA A 47 -27.18 6.96 -13.52
CA ALA A 47 -26.55 7.79 -12.49
C ALA A 47 -25.04 8.00 -12.69
N GLY A 48 -24.45 7.43 -13.74
CA GLY A 48 -23.03 7.56 -14.05
C GLY A 48 -22.75 7.39 -15.55
N ASP A 49 -21.57 7.82 -15.98
CA ASP A 49 -21.10 7.66 -17.35
C ASP A 49 -20.75 6.19 -17.65
N PHE A 50 -20.34 5.45 -16.60
CA PHE A 50 -19.99 4.02 -16.67
C PHE A 50 -20.57 3.24 -15.49
N THR A 51 -20.73 1.93 -15.66
CA THR A 51 -21.16 1.02 -14.59
C THR A 51 -20.01 0.31 -13.89
N THR A 52 -18.83 0.27 -14.50
CA THR A 52 -17.60 -0.34 -13.97
C THR A 52 -16.46 0.67 -13.94
N ILE A 53 -15.48 0.44 -13.07
CA ILE A 53 -14.28 1.27 -12.97
C ILE A 53 -13.36 1.01 -14.16
N GLN A 54 -13.23 -0.25 -14.59
CA GLN A 54 -12.38 -0.63 -15.72
C GLN A 54 -12.85 0.04 -17.02
N ASP A 55 -14.16 0.07 -17.30
CA ASP A 55 -14.67 0.71 -18.52
C ASP A 55 -14.39 2.22 -18.53
N ALA A 56 -14.51 2.88 -17.38
CA ALA A 56 -14.14 4.30 -17.26
C ALA A 56 -12.66 4.54 -17.56
N ILE A 57 -11.77 3.66 -17.07
CA ILE A 57 -10.33 3.71 -17.38
C ILE A 57 -10.08 3.43 -18.87
N ASP A 58 -10.83 2.50 -19.47
CA ASP A 58 -10.66 2.10 -20.88
C ASP A 58 -11.22 3.10 -21.88
N SER A 59 -12.14 3.96 -21.45
CA SER A 59 -12.62 5.10 -22.24
C SER A 59 -11.55 6.20 -22.44
N LEU A 60 -10.52 6.23 -21.61
CA LEU A 60 -9.47 7.26 -21.70
C LEU A 60 -8.51 6.98 -22.87
N PRO A 61 -7.91 8.03 -23.44
CA PRO A 61 -6.88 7.87 -24.46
C PRO A 61 -5.76 6.94 -23.99
N PHE A 62 -5.13 6.24 -24.94
CA PHE A 62 -4.03 5.32 -24.67
C PHE A 62 -2.89 5.98 -23.87
N ILE A 63 -2.60 7.25 -24.18
CA ILE A 63 -1.69 8.11 -23.40
C ILE A 63 -2.51 9.18 -22.71
N ASN A 64 -2.52 9.17 -21.37
CA ASN A 64 -3.16 10.21 -20.58
C ASN A 64 -2.12 11.17 -19.99
N LEU A 65 -2.25 12.46 -20.33
CA LEU A 65 -1.32 13.52 -19.91
C LEU A 65 -1.93 14.48 -18.88
N VAL A 66 -3.21 14.33 -18.57
CA VAL A 66 -3.97 15.26 -17.74
C VAL A 66 -4.64 14.57 -16.56
N ARG A 67 -4.92 15.31 -15.49
CA ARG A 67 -5.60 14.78 -14.31
C ARG A 67 -7.05 14.43 -14.64
N VAL A 68 -7.39 13.15 -14.60
CA VAL A 68 -8.77 12.65 -14.70
C VAL A 68 -9.22 12.17 -13.32
N VAL A 69 -10.40 12.61 -12.88
CA VAL A 69 -11.02 12.14 -11.64
C VAL A 69 -12.18 11.22 -11.98
N ILE A 70 -12.06 9.95 -11.59
CA ILE A 70 -13.13 8.96 -11.69
C ILE A 70 -13.81 8.90 -10.31
N LYS A 71 -15.00 9.48 -10.22
CA LYS A 71 -15.86 9.46 -9.03
C LYS A 71 -16.68 8.19 -9.02
N VAL A 72 -16.35 7.30 -8.09
CA VAL A 72 -17.04 6.02 -7.91
C VAL A 72 -18.10 6.19 -6.84
N HIS A 73 -19.36 6.04 -7.24
CA HIS A 73 -20.51 6.18 -6.35
C HIS A 73 -20.55 5.06 -5.30
N ALA A 74 -21.45 5.16 -4.33
CA ALA A 74 -21.62 4.13 -3.31
C ALA A 74 -22.06 2.80 -3.97
N GLY A 75 -21.44 1.71 -3.56
CA GLY A 75 -21.71 0.38 -4.10
C GLY A 75 -20.56 -0.60 -3.91
N VAL A 76 -20.88 -1.87 -4.13
CA VAL A 76 -19.90 -2.95 -4.24
C VAL A 76 -19.71 -3.29 -5.71
N TYR A 77 -18.49 -3.11 -6.19
CA TYR A 77 -18.01 -3.34 -7.55
C TYR A 77 -17.18 -4.62 -7.54
N THR A 78 -17.75 -5.71 -8.04
CA THR A 78 -17.03 -6.99 -8.16
C THR A 78 -16.37 -7.05 -9.53
N GLU A 79 -15.17 -6.49 -9.63
CA GLU A 79 -14.41 -6.39 -10.88
C GLU A 79 -12.91 -6.41 -10.57
N LYS A 80 -12.12 -6.81 -11.56
CA LYS A 80 -10.67 -6.70 -11.52
C LYS A 80 -10.24 -5.50 -12.34
N VAL A 81 -9.48 -4.60 -11.73
CA VAL A 81 -9.09 -3.32 -12.34
C VAL A 81 -7.59 -3.29 -12.58
N ASN A 82 -7.19 -2.84 -13.78
CA ASN A 82 -5.80 -2.62 -14.13
C ASN A 82 -5.63 -1.28 -14.85
N ILE A 83 -4.84 -0.38 -14.26
CA ILE A 83 -4.41 0.87 -14.89
C ILE A 83 -3.07 0.63 -15.60
N PRO A 84 -3.01 0.66 -16.95
CA PRO A 84 -1.79 0.46 -17.71
C PRO A 84 -0.79 1.62 -17.54
N PRO A 85 0.51 1.41 -17.82
CA PRO A 85 1.56 2.40 -17.56
C PRO A 85 1.38 3.78 -18.22
N LEU A 86 0.72 3.84 -19.37
CA LEU A 86 0.55 5.09 -20.14
C LEU A 86 -0.69 5.89 -19.73
N LYS A 87 -1.47 5.41 -18.75
CA LYS A 87 -2.64 6.11 -18.19
C LYS A 87 -2.29 6.81 -16.86
N SER A 88 -1.33 7.72 -16.92
CA SER A 88 -0.87 8.53 -15.76
C SER A 88 -1.96 9.47 -15.23
N PHE A 89 -1.75 10.07 -14.06
CA PHE A 89 -2.60 11.14 -13.51
C PHE A 89 -4.08 10.76 -13.28
N ILE A 90 -4.39 9.48 -13.07
CA ILE A 90 -5.74 9.05 -12.69
C ILE A 90 -5.96 9.27 -11.20
N THR A 91 -7.15 9.74 -10.85
CA THR A 91 -7.65 9.79 -9.47
C THR A 91 -8.90 8.94 -9.36
N ILE A 92 -8.93 8.01 -8.41
CA ILE A 92 -10.15 7.28 -8.02
C ILE A 92 -10.68 7.88 -6.73
N GLU A 93 -11.91 8.37 -6.73
CA GLU A 93 -12.54 9.01 -5.58
C GLU A 93 -13.86 8.31 -5.26
N GLY A 94 -13.90 7.57 -4.14
CA GLY A 94 -15.12 6.92 -3.66
C GLY A 94 -16.02 7.88 -2.88
N ALA A 95 -17.29 7.47 -2.70
CA ALA A 95 -18.27 8.21 -1.89
C ALA A 95 -18.05 8.07 -0.37
N GLY A 96 -16.95 7.44 0.05
CA GLY A 96 -16.65 7.03 1.42
C GLY A 96 -16.11 5.61 1.43
N ALA A 97 -15.06 5.35 2.21
CA ALA A 97 -14.40 4.05 2.17
C ALA A 97 -15.30 2.90 2.65
N ASP A 98 -16.25 3.18 3.55
CA ASP A 98 -17.27 2.22 4.00
C ASP A 98 -18.44 2.05 3.02
N LYS A 99 -18.52 2.91 1.99
CA LYS A 99 -19.66 2.96 1.05
C LYS A 99 -19.28 2.50 -0.36
N THR A 100 -18.02 2.63 -0.74
CA THR A 100 -17.51 2.28 -2.07
C THR A 100 -16.44 1.22 -1.94
N ILE A 101 -16.72 0.01 -2.42
CA ILE A 101 -15.86 -1.16 -2.31
C ILE A 101 -15.63 -1.73 -3.70
N VAL A 102 -14.37 -1.86 -4.11
CA VAL A 102 -13.98 -2.70 -5.26
C VAL A 102 -13.39 -4.01 -4.73
N GLN A 103 -13.87 -5.14 -5.25
CA GLN A 103 -13.49 -6.44 -4.75
C GLN A 103 -13.30 -7.48 -5.85
N TRP A 104 -12.33 -8.38 -5.63
CA TRP A 104 -12.11 -9.58 -6.44
C TRP A 104 -11.54 -10.70 -5.56
N GLY A 105 -11.35 -11.90 -6.09
CA GLY A 105 -11.03 -13.10 -5.30
C GLY A 105 -9.92 -13.97 -5.88
N ASP A 106 -8.95 -13.38 -6.58
CA ASP A 106 -7.83 -14.14 -7.13
C ASP A 106 -6.77 -14.43 -6.06
N THR A 107 -6.16 -15.62 -6.18
CA THR A 107 -4.95 -16.01 -5.45
C THR A 107 -3.80 -16.17 -6.43
N ALA A 108 -2.58 -16.30 -5.93
CA ALA A 108 -1.43 -16.63 -6.76
C ALA A 108 -1.60 -17.94 -7.56
N GLN A 109 -2.39 -18.88 -7.05
CA GLN A 109 -2.72 -20.14 -7.72
C GLN A 109 -3.88 -20.06 -8.72
N THR A 110 -4.64 -18.97 -8.75
CA THR A 110 -5.75 -18.84 -9.71
C THR A 110 -5.21 -19.03 -11.13
N PRO A 111 -5.81 -19.90 -11.96
CA PRO A 111 -5.39 -20.08 -13.35
C PRO A 111 -5.55 -18.78 -14.15
N GLY A 112 -4.47 -18.34 -14.78
CA GLY A 112 -4.46 -17.24 -15.72
C GLY A 112 -4.95 -17.64 -17.12
N PRO A 113 -4.91 -16.72 -18.09
CA PRO A 113 -5.50 -16.93 -19.42
C PRO A 113 -4.90 -18.09 -20.23
N LYS A 114 -3.68 -18.54 -19.94
CA LYS A 114 -3.04 -19.70 -20.60
C LYS A 114 -2.93 -20.92 -19.67
N GLY A 115 -3.73 -20.96 -18.60
CA GLY A 115 -3.79 -22.06 -17.63
C GLY A 115 -2.69 -22.07 -16.55
N GLN A 116 -1.66 -21.23 -16.68
CA GLN A 116 -0.61 -21.06 -15.68
C GLN A 116 -1.09 -20.21 -14.49
N PRO A 117 -0.60 -20.44 -13.26
CA PRO A 117 -0.93 -19.62 -12.11
C PRO A 117 -0.66 -18.12 -12.35
N LEU A 118 -1.56 -17.25 -11.90
CA LEU A 118 -1.38 -15.79 -11.99
C LEU A 118 -0.13 -15.30 -11.23
N GLY A 119 0.28 -16.04 -10.20
CA GLY A 119 1.28 -15.59 -9.24
C GLY A 119 0.77 -14.42 -8.38
N THR A 120 1.52 -14.06 -7.34
CA THR A 120 1.16 -12.96 -6.43
C THR A 120 0.91 -11.66 -7.20
N TYR A 121 1.78 -11.34 -8.16
CA TYR A 121 1.66 -10.11 -8.96
C TYR A 121 0.33 -10.01 -9.73
N GLY A 122 -0.11 -11.14 -10.31
CA GLY A 122 -1.35 -11.22 -11.08
C GLY A 122 -2.61 -11.36 -10.23
N SER A 123 -2.50 -11.66 -8.94
CA SER A 123 -3.66 -11.83 -8.03
C SER A 123 -4.35 -10.52 -7.62
N ALA A 124 -3.75 -9.37 -7.91
CA ALA A 124 -4.26 -8.07 -7.48
C ALA A 124 -5.70 -7.80 -7.96
N THR A 125 -6.59 -7.49 -7.02
CA THR A 125 -7.95 -6.98 -7.32
C THR A 125 -7.87 -5.66 -8.08
N PHE A 126 -7.00 -4.76 -7.61
CA PHE A 126 -6.76 -3.48 -8.25
C PHE A 126 -5.26 -3.28 -8.46
N ALA A 127 -4.85 -3.15 -9.72
CA ALA A 127 -3.46 -2.99 -10.12
C ALA A 127 -3.22 -1.63 -10.77
N VAL A 128 -2.26 -0.88 -10.26
CA VAL A 128 -1.83 0.40 -10.84
C VAL A 128 -0.40 0.29 -11.32
N ASN A 129 -0.17 0.63 -12.59
CA ASN A 129 1.16 0.63 -13.20
C ASN A 129 1.55 2.00 -13.77
N SER A 130 0.77 3.06 -13.47
CA SER A 130 0.99 4.41 -13.97
C SER A 130 1.27 5.44 -12.85
N PRO A 131 2.14 6.42 -13.10
CA PRO A 131 2.56 7.39 -12.08
C PRO A 131 1.50 8.45 -11.78
N TYR A 132 1.69 9.16 -10.68
CA TYR A 132 0.82 10.26 -10.23
C TYR A 132 -0.60 9.82 -9.86
N PHE A 133 -0.79 8.55 -9.53
CA PHE A 133 -2.07 7.98 -9.14
C PHE A 133 -2.53 8.53 -7.78
N ILE A 134 -3.83 8.78 -7.65
CA ILE A 134 -4.43 9.15 -6.37
C ILE A 134 -5.66 8.27 -6.10
N ALA A 135 -5.78 7.73 -4.90
CA ALA A 135 -7.02 7.13 -4.42
C ALA A 135 -7.52 7.86 -3.16
N LYS A 136 -8.83 8.08 -3.08
CA LYS A 136 -9.48 8.71 -1.93
C LYS A 136 -10.74 7.97 -1.54
N ASN A 137 -10.93 7.76 -0.24
CA ASN A 137 -12.21 7.35 0.35
C ASN A 137 -12.86 6.13 -0.33
N ILE A 138 -12.06 5.10 -0.63
CA ILE A 138 -12.50 3.87 -1.30
C ILE A 138 -11.85 2.65 -0.64
N THR A 139 -12.54 1.52 -0.65
CA THR A 139 -12.02 0.23 -0.17
C THR A 139 -11.61 -0.65 -1.34
N PHE A 140 -10.40 -1.20 -1.28
CA PHE A 140 -9.89 -2.25 -2.15
C PHE A 140 -9.85 -3.56 -1.38
N LYS A 141 -10.49 -4.61 -1.89
CA LYS A 141 -10.64 -5.87 -1.16
C LYS A 141 -10.31 -7.09 -2.00
N ASN A 142 -9.43 -7.96 -1.50
CA ASN A 142 -9.40 -9.35 -1.94
C ASN A 142 -10.30 -10.18 -1.02
N THR A 143 -11.22 -10.96 -1.59
CA THR A 143 -12.21 -11.74 -0.83
C THR A 143 -11.69 -13.11 -0.38
N THR A 144 -10.47 -13.48 -0.75
CA THR A 144 -9.84 -14.73 -0.32
C THR A 144 -9.69 -14.74 1.22
N PRO A 145 -10.13 -15.81 1.90
CA PRO A 145 -10.04 -15.91 3.35
C PRO A 145 -8.60 -16.11 3.83
N VAL A 146 -8.38 -15.96 5.14
CA VAL A 146 -7.09 -16.28 5.77
C VAL A 146 -6.71 -17.73 5.46
N PRO A 147 -5.56 -17.97 4.81
CA PRO A 147 -5.16 -19.32 4.48
C PRO A 147 -4.72 -20.10 5.71
N PRO A 148 -4.86 -21.45 5.71
CA PRO A 148 -4.26 -22.29 6.73
C PRO A 148 -2.73 -22.08 6.80
N PRO A 149 -2.12 -22.23 7.99
CA PRO A 149 -0.66 -22.17 8.12
C PRO A 149 0.03 -23.15 7.16
N GLY A 150 1.06 -22.67 6.44
CA GLY A 150 1.82 -23.47 5.48
C GLY A 150 1.15 -23.69 4.12
N ALA A 151 -0.03 -23.10 3.88
CA ALA A 151 -0.67 -23.21 2.57
C ALA A 151 0.19 -22.56 1.47
N VAL A 152 0.35 -23.27 0.36
CA VAL A 152 1.12 -22.80 -0.80
C VAL A 152 0.20 -22.05 -1.75
N GLY A 153 0.68 -20.94 -2.32
CA GLY A 153 0.01 -20.25 -3.42
C GLY A 153 -1.28 -19.50 -3.06
N LYS A 154 -1.46 -19.18 -1.76
CA LYS A 154 -2.65 -18.49 -1.24
C LYS A 154 -2.46 -16.98 -1.06
N GLN A 155 -1.36 -16.42 -1.55
CA GLN A 155 -1.17 -14.97 -1.63
C GLN A 155 -2.31 -14.37 -2.44
N ALA A 156 -2.92 -13.29 -1.94
CA ALA A 156 -4.15 -12.75 -2.49
C ALA A 156 -4.18 -11.22 -2.35
N VAL A 157 -3.67 -10.53 -3.37
CA VAL A 157 -3.46 -9.09 -3.33
C VAL A 157 -4.77 -8.32 -3.49
N ALA A 158 -5.07 -7.40 -2.57
CA ALA A 158 -6.19 -6.48 -2.68
C ALA A 158 -5.80 -5.27 -3.55
N PHE A 159 -4.59 -4.76 -3.37
CA PHE A 159 -4.12 -3.62 -4.13
C PHE A 159 -2.64 -3.73 -4.45
N ARG A 160 -2.26 -3.43 -5.70
CA ARG A 160 -0.86 -3.35 -6.13
C ARG A 160 -0.58 -2.00 -6.78
N ILE A 161 0.50 -1.35 -6.34
CA ILE A 161 1.06 -0.15 -6.99
C ILE A 161 2.48 -0.41 -7.48
N SER A 162 2.66 -0.31 -8.79
CA SER A 162 3.92 -0.46 -9.50
C SER A 162 4.27 0.82 -10.28
N ALA A 163 4.27 1.98 -9.63
CA ALA A 163 4.52 3.26 -10.29
C ALA A 163 4.85 4.38 -9.32
N ASP A 164 5.51 5.43 -9.80
CA ASP A 164 6.01 6.47 -8.91
C ASP A 164 4.99 7.57 -8.58
N THR A 165 5.16 8.22 -7.42
CA THR A 165 4.37 9.37 -6.95
C THR A 165 2.87 9.06 -6.79
N ALA A 166 2.54 8.04 -5.99
CA ALA A 166 1.14 7.71 -5.69
C ALA A 166 0.70 8.23 -4.32
N THR A 167 -0.59 8.51 -4.14
CA THR A 167 -1.15 8.94 -2.86
C THR A 167 -2.49 8.28 -2.55
N PHE A 168 -2.68 7.87 -1.30
CA PHE A 168 -3.86 7.20 -0.79
C PHE A 168 -4.36 7.93 0.45
N LEU A 169 -5.61 8.42 0.42
CA LEU A 169 -6.18 9.22 1.50
C LEU A 169 -7.49 8.62 1.99
N GLY A 170 -7.55 8.19 3.25
CA GLY A 170 -8.78 7.62 3.81
C GLY A 170 -9.23 6.32 3.14
N CYS A 171 -8.31 5.58 2.51
CA CYS A 171 -8.63 4.33 1.82
C CYS A 171 -8.61 3.14 2.79
N LYS A 172 -9.29 2.04 2.42
CA LYS A 172 -9.10 0.75 3.09
C LYS A 172 -8.53 -0.30 2.15
N PHE A 173 -7.64 -1.12 2.67
CA PHE A 173 -7.05 -2.26 1.97
C PHE A 173 -7.35 -3.51 2.79
N LEU A 174 -8.21 -4.38 2.27
CA LEU A 174 -8.74 -5.53 3.00
C LEU A 174 -8.32 -6.82 2.30
N GLY A 175 -7.67 -7.71 3.02
CA GLY A 175 -7.22 -9.00 2.51
C GLY A 175 -6.72 -9.87 3.64
N ALA A 176 -6.00 -10.93 3.30
CA ALA A 176 -5.36 -11.81 4.27
C ALA A 176 -3.84 -11.85 4.04
N GLN A 177 -3.35 -12.84 3.29
CA GLN A 177 -1.94 -12.91 2.94
C GLN A 177 -1.66 -11.98 1.75
N ASP A 178 -0.61 -11.16 1.85
CA ASP A 178 -0.14 -10.26 0.80
C ASP A 178 -1.19 -9.18 0.39
N THR A 179 -1.92 -8.59 1.34
CA THR A 179 -3.01 -7.62 1.06
C THR A 179 -2.58 -6.43 0.18
N LEU A 180 -1.55 -5.69 0.60
CA LEU A 180 -1.06 -4.49 -0.06
C LEU A 180 0.33 -4.74 -0.65
N TYR A 181 0.38 -4.86 -1.97
CA TYR A 181 1.61 -4.99 -2.71
C TYR A 181 2.13 -3.61 -3.12
N ASP A 182 2.87 -3.00 -2.21
CA ASP A 182 3.59 -1.74 -2.36
C ASP A 182 4.89 -1.94 -3.17
N HIS A 183 4.70 -2.32 -4.44
CA HIS A 183 5.72 -3.01 -5.23
C HIS A 183 6.95 -2.15 -5.56
N LEU A 184 6.77 -1.00 -6.22
CA LEU A 184 7.85 -0.08 -6.56
C LEU A 184 7.33 1.35 -6.75
N GLY A 185 8.15 2.34 -6.44
CA GLY A 185 7.82 3.77 -6.53
C GLY A 185 7.75 4.47 -5.17
N ARG A 186 7.49 5.78 -5.19
CA ARG A 186 7.30 6.60 -3.99
C ARG A 186 5.83 6.79 -3.68
N HIS A 187 5.39 6.38 -2.50
CA HIS A 187 3.97 6.39 -2.15
C HIS A 187 3.72 7.04 -0.78
N TYR A 188 2.55 7.67 -0.67
CA TYR A 188 2.10 8.29 0.57
C TYR A 188 0.71 7.78 0.92
N TYR A 189 0.57 7.16 2.09
CA TYR A 189 -0.67 6.63 2.64
C TYR A 189 -1.02 7.46 3.87
N LYS A 190 -2.18 8.13 3.85
CA LYS A 190 -2.64 8.97 4.95
C LYS A 190 -4.01 8.54 5.43
N ASP A 191 -4.16 8.39 6.75
CA ASP A 191 -5.44 8.06 7.40
C ASP A 191 -6.09 6.80 6.81
N CYS A 192 -5.27 5.84 6.35
CA CYS A 192 -5.74 4.61 5.72
C CYS A 192 -5.93 3.48 6.74
N TYR A 193 -6.80 2.53 6.42
CA TYR A 193 -6.95 1.28 7.16
C TYR A 193 -6.38 0.12 6.33
N ILE A 194 -5.51 -0.69 6.89
CA ILE A 194 -4.87 -1.82 6.19
C ILE A 194 -5.03 -3.07 7.05
N GLU A 195 -5.61 -4.11 6.47
CA GLU A 195 -5.91 -5.37 7.15
C GLU A 195 -5.29 -6.57 6.46
N GLY A 196 -4.72 -7.49 7.23
CA GLY A 196 -4.25 -8.77 6.72
C GLY A 196 -3.62 -9.67 7.78
N SER A 197 -3.03 -10.77 7.35
CA SER A 197 -2.46 -11.80 8.23
C SER A 197 -0.96 -11.92 8.07
N VAL A 198 -0.49 -12.40 6.92
CA VAL A 198 0.92 -12.68 6.63
C VAL A 198 1.41 -11.75 5.54
N ASP A 199 2.53 -11.07 5.80
CA ASP A 199 3.23 -10.18 4.87
C ASP A 199 2.29 -9.15 4.21
N PHE A 200 1.30 -8.67 4.96
CA PHE A 200 0.16 -8.00 4.34
C PHE A 200 0.45 -6.57 3.88
N ILE A 201 1.62 -6.03 4.19
CA ILE A 201 2.24 -4.88 3.52
C ILE A 201 3.62 -5.31 3.01
N PHE A 202 3.80 -5.47 1.71
CA PHE A 202 5.03 -6.01 1.15
C PHE A 202 5.42 -5.37 -0.17
N GLY A 203 6.68 -5.52 -0.57
CA GLY A 203 7.23 -4.91 -1.78
C GLY A 203 8.51 -4.14 -1.52
N ASN A 204 8.91 -3.32 -2.50
CA ASN A 204 10.14 -2.53 -2.48
C ASN A 204 9.86 -1.03 -2.72
N GLY A 205 8.67 -0.54 -2.37
CA GLY A 205 8.36 0.89 -2.41
C GLY A 205 9.20 1.73 -1.44
N LEU A 206 9.29 3.04 -1.72
CA LEU A 206 9.68 4.07 -0.75
C LEU A 206 8.40 4.74 -0.25
N SER A 207 7.91 4.29 0.91
CA SER A 207 6.55 4.60 1.33
C SER A 207 6.46 5.15 2.74
N LEU A 208 5.66 6.20 2.88
CA LEU A 208 5.27 6.78 4.15
C LEU A 208 3.80 6.47 4.44
N PHE A 209 3.55 5.81 5.55
CA PHE A 209 2.25 5.57 6.15
C PHE A 209 2.10 6.51 7.34
N GLU A 210 1.21 7.49 7.25
CA GLU A 210 0.98 8.50 8.27
C GLU A 210 -0.44 8.41 8.81
N GLY A 211 -0.59 8.32 10.14
CA GLY A 211 -1.92 8.27 10.77
C GLY A 211 -2.74 7.02 10.42
N CYS A 212 -2.09 5.98 9.87
CA CYS A 212 -2.78 4.79 9.39
C CYS A 212 -3.11 3.83 10.54
N HIS A 213 -4.21 3.09 10.40
CA HIS A 213 -4.57 1.98 11.27
C HIS A 213 -4.27 0.67 10.56
N VAL A 214 -3.30 -0.06 11.10
CA VAL A 214 -2.86 -1.35 10.60
C VAL A 214 -3.42 -2.45 11.52
N HIS A 215 -4.23 -3.36 10.97
CA HIS A 215 -4.99 -4.33 11.73
C HIS A 215 -4.68 -5.76 11.28
N ALA A 216 -4.08 -6.55 12.18
CA ALA A 216 -3.80 -7.95 11.92
C ALA A 216 -5.04 -8.83 12.17
N ILE A 217 -5.33 -9.72 11.23
CA ILE A 217 -6.37 -10.76 11.36
C ILE A 217 -5.74 -12.17 11.35
N ALA A 218 -4.51 -12.28 11.86
CA ALA A 218 -3.82 -13.56 11.93
C ALA A 218 -4.51 -14.48 12.96
N THR A 219 -4.62 -15.77 12.61
CA THR A 219 -5.23 -16.79 13.48
C THR A 219 -4.22 -17.42 14.44
N LEU A 220 -2.95 -17.51 14.03
CA LEU A 220 -1.85 -18.05 14.84
C LEU A 220 -0.68 -17.07 14.87
N THR A 221 0.05 -16.99 13.76
CA THR A 221 1.20 -16.10 13.60
C THR A 221 1.06 -15.32 12.30
N GLY A 222 1.31 -14.03 12.36
CA GLY A 222 1.30 -13.12 11.22
C GLY A 222 2.58 -12.32 11.10
N ALA A 223 2.65 -11.53 10.02
CA ALA A 223 3.68 -10.52 9.85
C ALA A 223 3.09 -9.30 9.18
N LEU A 224 3.36 -8.12 9.75
CA LEU A 224 2.84 -6.86 9.25
C LEU A 224 3.53 -6.49 7.94
N THR A 225 4.86 -6.43 7.93
CA THR A 225 5.62 -6.12 6.71
C THR A 225 6.44 -7.27 6.15
N ALA A 226 6.62 -7.30 4.84
CA ALA A 226 7.71 -8.02 4.17
C ALA A 226 8.41 -7.12 3.15
N GLN A 227 9.36 -6.31 3.61
CA GLN A 227 10.04 -5.33 2.77
C GLN A 227 11.18 -6.00 1.98
N GLY A 228 11.24 -5.69 0.69
CA GLY A 228 12.02 -6.41 -0.34
C GLY A 228 13.30 -5.72 -0.81
N ARG A 229 13.86 -4.76 -0.08
CA ARG A 229 15.06 -4.00 -0.50
C ARG A 229 16.24 -4.93 -0.74
N GLY A 230 16.77 -4.84 -1.96
CA GLY A 230 17.75 -5.78 -2.50
C GLY A 230 19.20 -5.38 -2.26
N SER A 231 19.47 -4.09 -2.05
CA SER A 231 20.83 -3.57 -1.87
C SER A 231 20.87 -2.28 -1.03
N ILE A 232 22.05 -1.98 -0.48
CA ILE A 232 22.31 -0.72 0.23
C ILE A 232 22.18 0.53 -0.67
N LEU A 233 22.29 0.36 -1.99
CA LEU A 233 22.20 1.45 -2.97
C LEU A 233 20.76 1.86 -3.28
N GLU A 234 19.78 0.99 -2.99
CA GLU A 234 18.37 1.33 -3.13
C GLU A 234 17.95 2.27 -2.01
N ASP A 235 17.21 3.34 -2.34
CA ASP A 235 16.61 4.23 -1.34
C ASP A 235 15.13 3.90 -1.14
N THR A 236 14.84 2.65 -0.77
CA THR A 236 13.48 2.13 -0.56
C THR A 236 13.26 1.74 0.89
N GLY A 237 12.01 1.57 1.31
CA GLY A 237 11.67 1.25 2.69
C GLY A 237 10.27 1.70 3.08
N PHE A 238 9.78 1.17 4.19
CA PHE A 238 8.47 1.54 4.74
C PHE A 238 8.64 2.31 6.04
N SER A 239 7.99 3.47 6.13
CA SER A 239 7.97 4.29 7.35
C SER A 239 6.54 4.45 7.84
N PHE A 240 6.27 4.07 9.09
CA PHE A 240 4.99 4.22 9.76
C PHE A 240 5.11 5.29 10.83
N VAL A 241 4.35 6.37 10.72
CA VAL A 241 4.42 7.54 11.60
C VAL A 241 3.05 7.87 12.16
N ASN A 242 2.95 7.98 13.49
CA ASN A 242 1.68 8.22 14.19
C ASN A 242 0.59 7.18 13.84
N CYS A 243 1.00 5.95 13.56
CA CYS A 243 0.08 4.88 13.20
C CYS A 243 -0.43 4.14 14.44
N LYS A 244 -1.37 3.22 14.22
CA LYS A 244 -1.83 2.24 15.21
C LYS A 244 -1.68 0.83 14.65
N VAL A 245 -1.02 -0.06 15.39
CA VAL A 245 -0.97 -1.50 15.10
C VAL A 245 -1.82 -2.23 16.12
N THR A 246 -2.80 -3.01 15.65
CA THR A 246 -3.76 -3.78 16.47
C THR A 246 -4.06 -5.10 15.79
N GLY A 247 -4.85 -5.96 16.41
CA GLY A 247 -5.36 -7.15 15.73
C GLY A 247 -5.43 -8.39 16.61
N SER A 248 -5.33 -9.54 15.96
CA SER A 248 -5.31 -10.86 16.58
C SER A 248 -4.07 -11.67 16.17
N GLY A 249 -3.82 -12.74 16.93
CA GLY A 249 -2.69 -13.64 16.72
C GLY A 249 -1.37 -13.07 17.26
N ALA A 250 -0.29 -13.82 17.08
CA ALA A 250 1.07 -13.36 17.37
C ALA A 250 1.65 -12.67 16.13
N LEU A 251 2.06 -11.41 16.23
CA LEU A 251 2.44 -10.60 15.08
C LEU A 251 3.93 -10.24 15.11
N TYR A 252 4.65 -10.54 14.04
CA TYR A 252 5.93 -9.87 13.75
C TYR A 252 5.66 -8.50 13.13
N LEU A 253 6.42 -7.49 13.53
CA LEU A 253 6.45 -6.18 12.86
C LEU A 253 6.88 -6.32 11.41
N GLY A 254 7.80 -7.25 11.14
CA GLY A 254 8.15 -7.58 9.77
C GLY A 254 9.04 -8.79 9.64
N ARG A 255 9.12 -9.27 8.40
CA ARG A 255 10.08 -10.27 7.97
C ARG A 255 10.93 -9.73 6.83
N ALA A 256 12.24 -9.95 6.89
CA ALA A 256 13.19 -9.41 5.92
C ALA A 256 13.14 -10.21 4.60
N TRP A 257 12.19 -9.90 3.71
CA TRP A 257 12.07 -10.55 2.41
C TRP A 257 13.29 -10.26 1.53
N GLY A 258 13.72 -8.99 1.50
CA GLY A 258 14.98 -8.56 0.91
C GLY A 258 16.14 -8.57 1.93
N PRO A 259 17.38 -8.80 1.48
CA PRO A 259 18.55 -8.85 2.37
C PRO A 259 18.91 -7.49 3.01
N PHE A 260 18.41 -6.37 2.47
CA PHE A 260 18.60 -5.02 3.02
C PHE A 260 17.28 -4.40 3.47
N SER A 261 16.32 -5.25 3.87
CA SER A 261 14.96 -4.85 4.29
C SER A 261 14.99 -3.66 5.25
N ARG A 262 14.20 -2.62 4.94
CA ARG A 262 14.16 -1.38 5.75
C ARG A 262 12.74 -0.99 6.12
N VAL A 263 12.44 -1.04 7.41
CA VAL A 263 11.12 -0.68 7.96
C VAL A 263 11.31 0.11 9.25
N VAL A 264 10.61 1.23 9.39
CA VAL A 264 10.68 2.12 10.56
C VAL A 264 9.29 2.36 11.10
N PHE A 265 9.12 2.24 12.41
CA PHE A 265 7.92 2.66 13.14
C PHE A 265 8.29 3.79 14.09
N ALA A 266 7.62 4.94 13.98
CA ALA A 266 7.82 6.10 14.83
C ALA A 266 6.49 6.59 15.38
N TYR A 267 6.46 6.93 16.68
CA TYR A 267 5.25 7.41 17.37
C TYR A 267 4.00 6.54 17.15
N THR A 268 4.21 5.24 16.93
CA THR A 268 3.16 4.29 16.56
C THR A 268 2.75 3.49 17.78
N TYR A 269 1.45 3.47 18.07
CA TYR A 269 0.90 2.56 19.08
C TYR A 269 0.98 1.13 18.57
N MET A 270 1.40 0.19 19.43
CA MET A 270 1.44 -1.23 19.13
C MET A 270 0.73 -2.00 20.23
N ASP A 271 -0.24 -2.82 19.85
CA ASP A 271 -0.99 -3.66 20.78
C ASP A 271 -0.13 -4.83 21.31
N ASN A 272 -0.59 -5.50 22.36
CA ASN A 272 0.17 -6.59 23.02
C ASN A 272 0.27 -7.89 22.19
N ILE A 273 -0.14 -7.86 20.92
CA ILE A 273 -0.02 -8.94 19.94
C ILE A 273 1.39 -9.03 19.34
N ILE A 274 2.21 -7.98 19.48
CA ILE A 274 3.56 -7.97 18.93
C ILE A 274 4.43 -8.99 19.67
N ILE A 275 5.04 -9.90 18.92
CA ILE A 275 6.00 -10.87 19.46
C ILE A 275 7.18 -10.08 20.07
N PRO A 276 7.67 -10.40 21.28
CA PRO A 276 8.75 -9.65 21.93
C PRO A 276 10.04 -9.52 21.10
N LYS A 277 10.35 -10.53 20.26
CA LYS A 277 11.47 -10.48 19.30
C LYS A 277 11.28 -9.35 18.25
N GLY A 278 10.04 -8.97 17.97
CA GLY A 278 9.64 -7.92 17.02
C GLY A 278 9.75 -8.35 15.55
N TRP A 279 10.87 -8.95 15.16
CA TRP A 279 11.25 -9.16 13.77
C TRP A 279 11.66 -10.61 13.48
N TYR A 280 11.53 -11.03 12.22
CA TYR A 280 11.96 -12.33 11.74
C TYR A 280 12.91 -12.18 10.54
N ASN A 281 14.09 -12.78 10.63
CA ASN A 281 15.16 -12.69 9.63
C ASN A 281 14.96 -13.60 8.40
N TRP A 282 13.75 -14.12 8.19
CA TRP A 282 13.45 -15.07 7.12
C TRP A 282 14.26 -16.39 7.20
N GLY A 283 14.80 -16.74 8.37
CA GLY A 283 15.67 -17.90 8.55
C GLY A 283 17.11 -17.71 8.09
N ASP A 284 17.51 -16.48 7.73
CA ASP A 284 18.85 -16.12 7.28
C ASP A 284 19.51 -15.15 8.27
N PRO A 285 20.50 -15.60 9.07
CA PRO A 285 21.19 -14.75 10.04
C PRO A 285 21.82 -13.49 9.45
N ASN A 286 22.15 -13.47 8.16
CA ASN A 286 22.74 -12.29 7.51
C ASN A 286 21.74 -11.12 7.37
N ARG A 287 20.46 -11.34 7.68
CA ARG A 287 19.38 -10.33 7.60
C ARG A 287 18.96 -9.77 8.96
N GLU A 288 19.72 -10.05 10.03
CA GLU A 288 19.46 -9.50 11.37
C GLU A 288 20.09 -8.11 11.60
N MET A 289 20.98 -7.67 10.70
CA MET A 289 21.75 -6.41 10.82
C MET A 289 21.11 -5.23 10.10
#